data_AF-A0AA43HTX5-F1
#
_entry.id   AF-A0AA43HTX5-F1
#
_cell.length_a   1.000
_cell.length_b   1.000
_cell.length_c   1.000
_cell.angle_alpha   90.00
_cell.angle_beta   90.00
_cell.angle_gamma   90.00
#
_symmetry.space_group_name_H-M   'P 1'
#
loop_
_entity.id
_entity.type
_entity.pdbx_description
1 polymer ?
#
loop_
_entity_poly.entity_id
_entity_poly.type
_entity_poly.pdbx_seq_one_letter_code
_entity_poly.pdbx_strand_id
1 'polypeptide(L)'
;MMDSIYIIPILIYFVIPIVGLATYIILVKGLKAKIDSVPYFSIFFLFMIYGGLLLIILTSVFWSWSKLLLSAALFQGLYAPIVAGLIVFFIKYDYSVCHKWIYYAAIAYFPLLLPVSIFCLIVS
;
A
#
# COMPACT_ATOMS: atom_id res chain seq x y z
N MET A 1 -10.82 -2.09 32.71
CA MET A 1 -11.03 -3.33 31.91
C MET A 1 -11.85 -3.01 30.65
N MET A 2 -11.53 -1.88 30.00
CA MET A 2 -12.05 -1.48 28.68
C MET A 2 -10.90 -1.34 27.65
N ASP A 3 -9.72 -1.87 27.97
CA ASP A 3 -8.49 -1.14 27.64
C ASP A 3 -7.66 -1.74 26.49
N SER A 4 -7.88 -2.97 26.03
CA SER A 4 -7.08 -3.55 24.92
C SER A 4 -7.85 -3.72 23.60
N ILE A 5 -9.16 -3.92 23.66
CA ILE A 5 -9.97 -4.34 22.50
C ILE A 5 -10.16 -3.23 21.46
N TYR A 6 -10.11 -1.96 21.89
CA TYR A 6 -10.29 -0.81 21.00
C TYR A 6 -8.97 -0.17 20.56
N ILE A 7 -7.87 -0.37 21.29
CA ILE A 7 -6.57 0.24 20.98
C ILE A 7 -6.03 -0.29 19.64
N ILE A 8 -6.10 -1.60 19.43
CA ILE A 8 -5.55 -2.25 18.22
C ILE A 8 -6.26 -1.75 16.94
N PRO A 9 -7.61 -1.76 16.84
CA PRO A 9 -8.31 -1.21 15.69
C PRO A 9 -8.03 0.28 15.46
N ILE A 10 -7.98 1.10 16.52
CA ILE A 10 -7.66 2.52 16.40
C ILE A 10 -6.25 2.71 15.82
N LEU A 11 -5.29 1.92 16.30
CA LEU A 11 -3.92 2.01 15.80
C LEU A 11 -3.84 1.61 14.32
N ILE A 12 -4.49 0.50 13.94
CA ILE A 12 -4.45 -0.02 12.57
C ILE A 12 -5.23 0.87 11.59
N TYR A 13 -6.45 1.31 11.92
CA TYR A 13 -7.32 1.99 10.98
C TYR A 13 -7.32 3.52 11.08
N PHE A 14 -6.67 4.09 12.11
CA PHE A 14 -6.58 5.53 12.28
C PHE A 14 -5.13 6.01 12.29
N VAL A 15 -4.31 5.50 13.22
CA VAL A 15 -2.93 5.98 13.38
C VAL A 15 -2.08 5.66 12.15
N ILE A 16 -2.10 4.41 11.69
CA ILE A 16 -1.29 3.98 10.54
C ILE A 16 -1.68 4.71 9.25
N PRO A 17 -2.97 4.88 8.89
CA PRO A 17 -3.35 5.67 7.72
C PRO A 17 -2.92 7.13 7.80
N ILE A 18 -3.02 7.77 8.97
CA ILE A 18 -2.57 9.16 9.16
C ILE A 18 -1.05 9.27 8.98
N VAL A 19 -0.29 8.38 9.62
CA VAL A 19 1.17 8.34 9.46
C VAL A 19 1.56 8.08 8.01
N GLY A 20 0.86 7.16 7.34
CA GLY A 20 1.07 6.88 5.92
C GLY A 20 0.82 8.11 5.04
N LEU A 21 -0.30 8.82 5.26
CA LEU A 21 -0.64 10.03 4.52
C LEU A 21 0.37 11.15 4.76
N ALA A 22 0.80 11.36 6.00
CA ALA A 22 1.84 12.32 6.34
C ALA A 22 3.15 11.99 5.61
N THR A 23 3.54 10.71 5.61
CA THR A 23 4.74 10.22 4.91
C THR A 23 4.64 10.46 3.40
N TYR A 24 3.49 10.18 2.78
CA TYR A 24 3.24 10.48 1.37
C TYR A 24 3.40 11.98 1.06
N ILE A 25 2.80 12.86 1.87
CA ILE A 25 2.90 14.31 1.68
C ILE A 25 4.35 14.79 1.79
N ILE A 26 5.09 14.30 2.79
CA ILE A 26 6.51 14.64 2.98
C ILE A 26 7.35 14.19 1.78
N LEU A 27 7.15 12.94 1.33
CA LEU A 27 7.86 12.38 0.17
C LEU A 27 7.60 13.21 -1.10
N VAL A 28 6.33 13.52 -1.38
CA VAL A 28 5.94 14.30 -2.55
C VAL A 28 6.51 15.72 -2.50
N LYS A 29 6.46 16.39 -1.34
CA LYS A 29 7.08 17.70 -1.16
C LYS A 29 8.59 17.67 -1.42
N GLY A 30 9.28 16.63 -0.93
CA GLY A 30 10.71 16.45 -1.14
C GLY A 30 11.07 16.16 -2.60
N LEU A 31 10.24 15.41 -3.33
CA LEU A 31 10.45 15.11 -4.74
C LEU A 31 10.17 16.31 -5.65
N LYS A 32 9.14 17.11 -5.34
CA LYS A 32 8.82 18.34 -6.08
C LYS A 32 9.99 19.34 -6.09
N ALA A 33 10.79 19.36 -5.02
CA ALA A 33 11.96 20.23 -4.94
C ALA A 33 13.15 19.73 -5.79
N LYS A 34 13.11 18.50 -6.30
CA LYS A 34 14.25 17.83 -6.96
C LYS A 34 13.99 17.42 -8.41
N ILE A 35 12.73 17.29 -8.83
CA ILE A 35 12.36 16.76 -10.13
C ILE A 35 11.18 17.58 -10.68
N ASP A 36 11.27 18.01 -11.93
CA ASP A 36 10.26 18.86 -12.57
C ASP A 36 8.94 18.12 -12.82
N SER A 37 9.01 16.83 -13.17
CA SER A 37 7.85 15.99 -13.47
C SER A 37 7.64 14.91 -12.41
N VAL A 38 7.04 15.27 -11.27
CA VAL A 38 6.69 14.28 -10.24
C VAL A 38 5.44 13.49 -10.66
N PRO A 39 5.48 12.15 -10.71
CA PRO A 39 4.33 11.32 -11.04
C PRO A 39 3.41 11.12 -9.82
N TYR A 40 2.73 12.19 -9.39
CA TYR A 40 1.92 12.22 -8.16
C TYR A 40 0.92 11.07 -8.04
N PHE A 41 0.22 10.76 -9.14
CA PHE A 41 -0.79 9.71 -9.18
C PHE A 41 -0.18 8.32 -9.00
N SER A 42 0.92 8.02 -9.70
CA SER A 42 1.60 6.73 -9.57
C SER A 42 2.11 6.49 -8.15
N ILE A 43 2.69 7.53 -7.52
CA ILE A 43 3.15 7.45 -6.13
C ILE A 43 1.97 7.25 -5.18
N PHE A 44 0.86 7.96 -5.39
CA PHE A 44 -0.34 7.83 -4.57
C PHE A 44 -0.95 6.43 -4.64
N PHE A 45 -1.08 5.88 -5.85
CA PHE A 45 -1.61 4.54 -6.03
C PHE A 45 -0.67 3.47 -5.46
N LEU A 46 0.65 3.60 -5.61
CA LEU A 46 1.59 2.70 -4.93
C LEU A 46 1.48 2.80 -3.41
N PHE A 47 1.34 4.01 -2.87
CA PHE A 47 1.07 4.21 -1.46
C PHE A 47 -0.21 3.46 -1.01
N MET A 48 -1.30 3.56 -1.77
CA MET A 48 -2.54 2.83 -1.45
C MET A 48 -2.38 1.31 -1.57
N ILE A 49 -1.66 0.83 -2.58
CA ILE A 49 -1.42 -0.60 -2.81
C ILE A 49 -0.60 -1.18 -1.63
N TYR A 50 0.56 -0.59 -1.32
CA TYR A 50 1.40 -1.08 -0.25
C TYR A 50 0.84 -0.81 1.14
N GLY A 51 0.18 0.33 1.34
CA GLY A 51 -0.55 0.63 2.57
C GLY A 51 -1.69 -0.36 2.81
N GLY A 52 -2.44 -0.70 1.76
CA GLY A 52 -3.49 -1.71 1.85
C GLY A 52 -2.95 -3.10 2.17
N LEU A 53 -1.84 -3.53 1.57
CA LEU A 53 -1.17 -4.78 1.95
C LEU A 53 -0.74 -4.79 3.42
N LEU A 54 -0.14 -3.69 3.89
CA LEU A 54 0.25 -3.55 5.29
C LEU A 54 -0.96 -3.65 6.23
N LEU A 55 -2.06 -2.97 5.90
CA LEU A 55 -3.30 -3.03 6.69
C LEU A 55 -3.88 -4.44 6.74
N ILE A 56 -3.86 -5.18 5.63
CA ILE A 56 -4.30 -6.58 5.59
C ILE A 56 -3.43 -7.43 6.51
N ILE A 57 -2.11 -7.34 6.41
CA ILE A 57 -1.18 -8.10 7.26
C ILE A 57 -1.41 -7.79 8.74
N LEU A 58 -1.48 -6.50 9.11
CA LEU A 58 -1.69 -6.09 10.49
C LEU A 58 -3.06 -6.50 11.01
N THR A 59 -4.09 -6.41 10.17
CA THR A 59 -5.42 -6.91 10.51
C THR A 59 -5.34 -8.42 10.77
N SER A 60 -4.81 -9.23 9.84
CA SER A 60 -4.69 -10.68 10.04
C SER A 60 -3.94 -11.06 11.32
N VAL A 61 -2.85 -10.37 11.66
CA VAL A 61 -2.03 -10.70 12.85
C VAL A 61 -2.68 -10.25 14.16
N PHE A 62 -3.27 -9.06 14.19
CA PHE A 62 -3.71 -8.43 15.44
C PHE A 62 -5.24 -8.45 15.62
N TRP A 63 -6.02 -8.78 14.59
CA TRP A 63 -7.49 -8.61 14.60
C TRP A 63 -8.27 -9.44 13.55
N SER A 64 -9.08 -10.42 13.97
CA SER A 64 -9.73 -11.37 13.04
C SER A 64 -11.05 -10.91 12.38
N TRP A 65 -11.27 -9.62 12.10
CA TRP A 65 -12.51 -9.18 11.45
C TRP A 65 -12.59 -9.65 9.98
N SER A 66 -13.14 -10.84 9.80
CA SER A 66 -13.18 -11.59 8.54
C SER A 66 -13.85 -10.84 7.38
N LYS A 67 -14.90 -10.04 7.64
CA LYS A 67 -15.60 -9.29 6.59
C LYS A 67 -14.79 -8.12 6.03
N LEU A 68 -14.07 -7.39 6.89
CA LEU A 68 -13.30 -6.22 6.48
C LEU A 68 -12.01 -6.66 5.78
N LEU A 69 -11.35 -7.70 6.32
CA LEU A 69 -10.21 -8.35 5.70
C LEU A 69 -10.54 -8.87 4.29
N LEU A 70 -11.70 -9.51 4.11
CA LEU A 70 -12.13 -10.02 2.80
C LEU A 70 -12.30 -8.89 1.77
N SER A 71 -12.92 -7.76 2.16
CA SER A 71 -13.10 -6.63 1.25
C SER A 71 -11.76 -6.00 0.82
N ALA A 72 -10.83 -5.85 1.76
CA ALA A 72 -9.49 -5.36 1.47
C ALA A 72 -8.69 -6.34 0.60
N ALA A 73 -8.79 -7.65 0.87
CA ALA A 73 -8.15 -8.70 0.09
C ALA A 73 -8.70 -8.77 -1.34
N LEU A 74 -10.01 -8.59 -1.54
CA LEU A 74 -10.61 -8.51 -2.88
C LEU A 74 -10.12 -7.28 -3.64
N PHE A 75 -10.02 -6.13 -2.97
CA PHE A 75 -9.45 -4.93 -3.58
C PHE A 75 -8.00 -5.18 -4.03
N GLN A 76 -7.18 -5.80 -3.18
CA GLN A 76 -5.79 -6.13 -3.50
C GLN A 76 -5.66 -7.24 -4.56
N GLY A 77 -6.55 -8.22 -4.59
CA GLY A 77 -6.50 -9.30 -5.56
C GLY A 77 -6.95 -8.89 -6.96
N LEU A 78 -7.88 -7.93 -7.06
CA LEU A 78 -8.51 -7.57 -8.34
C LEU A 78 -8.11 -6.18 -8.86
N TYR A 79 -8.20 -5.15 -8.02
CA TYR A 79 -8.00 -3.76 -8.47
C TYR A 79 -6.54 -3.35 -8.44
N ALA A 80 -5.83 -3.69 -7.36
CA ALA A 80 -4.42 -3.32 -7.22
C ALA A 80 -3.49 -3.88 -8.32
N PRO A 81 -3.64 -5.11 -8.85
CA PRO A 81 -2.80 -5.60 -9.93
C PRO A 81 -3.04 -4.85 -11.24
N ILE A 82 -4.31 -4.47 -11.51
CA ILE A 82 -4.66 -3.65 -12.68
C ILE A 82 -3.99 -2.28 -12.56
N VAL A 83 -4.12 -1.63 -11.40
CA VAL A 83 -3.51 -0.31 -11.16
C VAL A 83 -1.98 -0.40 -11.22
N ALA A 84 -1.36 -1.41 -10.60
CA ALA A 84 0.09 -1.64 -10.69
C ALA A 84 0.54 -1.84 -12.15
N GLY A 85 -0.19 -2.64 -12.93
CA GLY A 85 0.07 -2.85 -14.35
C GLY A 85 -0.04 -1.55 -15.17
N LEU A 86 -1.05 -0.72 -14.91
CA LEU A 86 -1.19 0.59 -15.54
C LEU A 86 -0.02 1.52 -15.17
N ILE A 87 0.43 1.50 -13.90
CA ILE A 87 1.61 2.28 -13.48
C ILE A 87 2.84 1.82 -14.26
N VAL A 88 3.10 0.52 -14.37
CA VAL A 88 4.22 -0.04 -15.15
C VAL A 88 4.14 0.39 -16.61
N PHE A 89 2.95 0.36 -17.20
CA PHE A 89 2.76 0.70 -18.61
C PHE A 89 2.98 2.20 -18.90
N PHE A 90 2.52 3.08 -18.02
CA PHE A 90 2.61 4.54 -18.25
C PHE A 90 3.89 5.18 -17.70
N ILE A 91 4.55 4.57 -16.72
CA ILE A 91 5.79 5.12 -16.15
C ILE A 91 6.94 4.92 -17.15
N LYS A 92 7.48 6.02 -17.66
CA LYS A 92 8.62 5.97 -18.57
C LYS A 92 9.90 5.76 -17.76
N TYR A 93 10.44 4.54 -17.79
CA TYR A 93 11.59 4.08 -17.00
C TYR A 93 12.87 4.96 -17.13
N ASP A 94 13.04 5.66 -18.25
CA ASP A 94 14.28 6.38 -18.55
C ASP A 94 14.38 7.84 -18.08
N TYR A 95 13.34 8.40 -17.45
CA TYR A 95 13.32 9.84 -17.15
C TYR A 95 14.06 10.26 -15.87
N SER A 96 14.01 9.44 -14.81
CA SER A 96 14.71 9.77 -13.55
C SER A 96 14.77 8.57 -12.60
N VAL A 97 15.67 8.63 -11.61
CA VAL A 97 15.80 7.64 -10.53
C VAL A 97 14.45 7.39 -9.84
N CYS A 98 13.63 8.43 -9.64
CA CYS A 98 12.29 8.30 -9.04
C CYS A 98 11.35 7.42 -9.89
N HIS A 99 11.35 7.59 -11.22
CA HIS A 99 10.51 6.79 -12.12
C HIS A 99 10.93 5.32 -12.10
N LYS A 100 12.24 5.04 -11.99
CA LYS A 100 12.76 3.68 -11.83
C LYS A 100 12.27 3.04 -10.53
N TRP A 101 12.32 3.75 -9.40
CA TRP A 101 11.81 3.23 -8.13
C TRP A 101 10.31 2.95 -8.18
N ILE A 102 9.53 3.82 -8.82
CA ILE A 102 8.09 3.60 -9.02
C ILE A 102 7.83 2.37 -9.89
N TYR A 103 8.59 2.21 -10.97
CA TYR A 103 8.50 1.05 -11.85
C TYR A 103 8.81 -0.25 -11.09
N TYR A 104 9.93 -0.28 -10.35
CA TYR A 104 10.33 -1.45 -9.57
C TYR A 104 9.34 -1.77 -8.44
N ALA A 105 8.82 -0.75 -7.76
CA ALA A 105 7.77 -0.95 -6.76
C ALA A 105 6.50 -1.53 -7.40
N ALA A 106 6.04 -0.97 -8.53
CA ALA A 106 4.86 -1.50 -9.21
C ALA A 106 5.03 -2.97 -9.66
N ILE A 107 6.22 -3.36 -10.12
CA ILE A 107 6.52 -4.76 -10.47
C ILE A 107 6.64 -5.65 -9.23
N ALA A 108 7.30 -5.18 -8.17
CA ALA A 108 7.52 -5.93 -6.94
C ALA A 108 6.20 -6.31 -6.25
N TYR A 109 5.12 -5.57 -6.50
CA TYR A 109 3.78 -5.92 -6.03
C TYR A 109 3.32 -7.33 -6.45
N PHE A 110 3.55 -7.72 -7.70
CA PHE A 110 3.09 -9.01 -8.23
C PHE A 110 3.67 -10.23 -7.50
N PRO A 111 5.01 -10.37 -7.33
CA PRO A 111 5.56 -11.48 -6.56
C PRO A 111 5.28 -11.36 -5.05
N LEU A 112 4.95 -10.18 -4.52
CA LEU A 112 4.58 -9.99 -3.11
C LEU A 112 3.14 -10.42 -2.82
N LEU A 113 2.23 -10.31 -3.78
CA LEU A 113 0.82 -10.61 -3.58
C LEU A 113 0.58 -12.07 -3.14
N LEU A 114 1.24 -13.02 -3.80
CA LEU A 114 1.11 -14.46 -3.53
C LEU A 114 1.52 -14.83 -2.09
N PRO A 115 2.76 -14.53 -1.62
CA PRO A 115 3.19 -14.87 -0.28
C PRO A 115 2.38 -14.13 0.79
N VAL A 116 1.98 -12.86 0.56
CA VAL A 116 1.12 -12.14 1.51
C VAL A 116 -0.25 -12.78 1.61
N SER A 117 -0.84 -13.19 0.48
CA SER A 117 -2.15 -13.86 0.48
C SER A 117 -2.09 -15.20 1.21
N ILE A 118 -1.07 -16.01 0.95
CA ILE A 118 -0.85 -17.30 1.65
C ILE A 118 -0.65 -17.06 3.14
N PHE A 119 0.20 -16.10 3.51
CA PHE A 119 0.45 -15.75 4.91
C PHE A 119 -0.85 -15.37 5.63
N CYS A 120 -1.67 -14.51 5.00
CA CYS A 120 -2.94 -14.11 5.58
C CYS A 120 -3.88 -15.31 5.74
N LEU A 121 -3.96 -16.22 4.77
CA LEU A 121 -4.79 -17.44 4.89
C LEU A 121 -4.34 -18.38 6.02
N ILE A 122 -3.05 -18.40 6.36
CA ILE A 122 -2.52 -19.25 7.44
C ILE A 122 -2.77 -18.63 8.81
N VAL A 123 -2.70 -17.29 8.91
CA VAL A 123 -2.75 -16.55 10.18
C VAL A 123 -4.17 -16.13 10.57
N SER A 124 -5.08 -16.00 9.59
CA SER A 124 -6.49 -15.63 9.81
C SER A 124 -7.32 -16.82 10.28
#